data_AF-A0A4R5U739-F1
#
_entry.id   AF-A0A4R5U739-F1
#
_cell.length_a   1.000
_cell.length_b   1.000
_cell.length_c   1.000
_cell.angle_alpha   90.00
_cell.angle_beta   90.00
_cell.angle_gamma   90.00
#
_symmetry.space_group_name_H-M   'P 1'
#
loop_
_entity.id
_entity.type
_entity.pdbx_description
1 polymer ?
#
loop_
_entity_poly.entity_id
_entity_poly.type
_entity_poly.pdbx_seq_one_letter_code
_entity_poly.pdbx_strand_id
1 'polypeptide(L)'
;MPGSRISVLTACGAKAGRLHPMTRSGCRSWSASRQLQIGACCTGSCRCWPTPFPPASCAQMNSKPVASRLCVRPQNGFVLAVTLWILAGIAIAVGLMTVWSLDQVAQARIGHERLQDEIALSGSRDTLLYIAATRELTLAGLPVRPLDDDQVALRRLDEFGALIRDPIGTEMRLDDTPYAGMPGALFAIQDEAGLYPLSPWMTGRGLDRFLVHQGVEEAAVPRLRDALLDYMDSDDLTRLNGAESREYERAGRPPPANRRLLTPGELGNVLGWDALGPDVLDAIVARVTPYYAGAINPNTMPADMLPIWVSGCPEACDRIVAARRSQPFRSALDMQMRLGVLLPGGDAGDYRFLADQTLRMTLWGRSGAAWRMHVRLTPLADKQGPWSIMAAYPIVRPSIHDPAEDTGSEFFADPTALRE
;
A
#
# COMPACT_ATOMS: atom_id res chain seq x y z
N MET A 1 57.88 -2.47 16.37
CA MET A 1 58.72 -3.52 15.71
C MET A 1 58.73 -4.75 16.60
N PRO A 2 58.82 -5.98 16.06
CA PRO A 2 58.17 -6.60 14.90
C PRO A 2 57.31 -7.82 15.38
N GLY A 3 56.57 -8.59 14.58
CA GLY A 3 56.51 -8.72 13.14
C GLY A 3 55.30 -9.53 12.68
N SER A 4 54.95 -9.24 11.45
CA SER A 4 53.90 -9.75 10.58
C SER A 4 54.14 -11.19 10.10
N ARG A 5 53.06 -11.91 9.79
CA ARG A 5 53.00 -12.82 8.63
C ARG A 5 51.63 -12.76 7.95
N ILE A 6 51.66 -12.22 6.75
CA ILE A 6 50.64 -12.26 5.71
C ILE A 6 50.94 -13.49 4.85
N SER A 7 49.93 -14.28 4.50
CA SER A 7 50.00 -15.28 3.44
C SER A 7 49.08 -14.87 2.30
N VAL A 8 49.71 -14.40 1.22
CA VAL A 8 49.11 -14.18 -0.10
C VAL A 8 49.29 -15.48 -0.91
N LEU A 9 48.22 -15.95 -1.54
CA LEU A 9 48.28 -16.90 -2.65
C LEU A 9 47.63 -16.23 -3.87
N THR A 10 48.44 -16.09 -4.92
CA THR A 10 48.11 -15.44 -6.19
C THR A 10 47.93 -16.47 -7.30
N ALA A 11 46.99 -16.15 -8.19
CA ALA A 11 46.98 -16.38 -9.64
C ALA A 11 46.61 -17.76 -10.26
N CYS A 12 45.48 -17.77 -10.95
CA CYS A 12 45.30 -18.06 -12.40
C CYS A 12 43.92 -17.51 -12.78
N GLY A 13 43.64 -16.71 -13.81
CA GLY A 13 44.28 -16.53 -15.10
C GLY A 13 43.35 -17.08 -16.19
N ALA A 14 42.46 -16.25 -16.76
CA ALA A 14 41.82 -16.51 -18.07
C ALA A 14 41.17 -15.24 -18.64
N LYS A 15 41.23 -15.13 -19.97
CA LYS A 15 41.08 -13.95 -20.81
C LYS A 15 39.67 -13.78 -21.41
N ALA A 16 39.42 -12.53 -21.81
CA ALA A 16 38.76 -12.07 -23.05
C ALA A 16 37.24 -12.24 -23.21
N GLY A 17 36.59 -11.11 -23.56
CA GLY A 17 35.26 -11.08 -24.17
C GLY A 17 34.62 -9.69 -24.17
N ARG A 18 35.17 -8.73 -24.94
CA ARG A 18 34.44 -7.51 -25.33
C ARG A 18 33.39 -7.89 -26.38
N LEU A 19 32.15 -7.45 -26.20
CA LEU A 19 31.19 -7.29 -27.30
C LEU A 19 30.55 -5.91 -27.19
N HIS A 20 30.81 -5.12 -28.22
CA HIS A 20 30.20 -3.81 -28.52
C HIS A 20 28.83 -4.01 -29.22
N PRO A 21 28.02 -2.95 -29.34
CA PRO A 21 26.58 -3.02 -29.52
C PRO A 21 26.16 -3.23 -30.98
N MET A 22 25.07 -3.96 -31.18
CA MET A 22 24.37 -3.98 -32.47
C MET A 22 23.47 -2.76 -32.61
N THR A 23 23.68 -2.02 -33.68
CA THR A 23 22.84 -0.93 -34.17
C THR A 23 21.93 -1.42 -35.31
N ARG A 24 20.74 -0.82 -35.37
CA ARG A 24 19.87 -0.55 -36.54
C ARG A 24 19.29 -1.71 -37.36
N SER A 25 17.96 -1.86 -37.25
CA SER A 25 16.95 -1.69 -38.33
C SER A 25 15.65 -2.37 -37.84
N GLY A 26 14.43 -1.90 -38.08
CA GLY A 26 13.95 -0.84 -38.94
C GLY A 26 12.53 -0.44 -38.54
N CYS A 27 12.20 0.82 -38.79
CA CYS A 27 10.83 1.30 -38.87
C CYS A 27 10.07 0.52 -39.96
N ARG A 28 8.87 0.03 -39.65
CA ARG A 28 7.77 -0.04 -40.63
C ARG A 28 6.47 0.37 -39.96
N SER A 29 6.09 1.60 -40.25
CA SER A 29 4.72 2.07 -40.29
C SER A 29 3.84 1.11 -41.09
N TRP A 30 2.67 0.78 -40.55
CA TRP A 30 1.58 0.22 -41.32
C TRP A 30 0.70 1.36 -41.83
N SER A 31 0.95 1.79 -43.06
CA SER A 31 -0.08 2.35 -43.92
C SER A 31 0.08 1.75 -45.32
N ALA A 32 -0.96 1.07 -45.78
CA ALA A 32 -1.22 0.79 -47.20
C ALA A 32 -2.56 0.07 -47.30
N SER A 33 -3.60 0.89 -47.46
CA SER A 33 -4.76 0.61 -48.29
C SER A 33 -4.39 -0.07 -49.61
N ARG A 34 -5.07 -1.18 -49.94
CA ARG A 34 -5.44 -1.61 -51.31
C ARG A 34 -6.66 -2.54 -51.17
N GLN A 35 -7.86 -2.09 -51.51
CA GLN A 35 -8.45 -2.13 -52.86
C GLN A 35 -8.40 -3.51 -53.49
N LEU A 36 -9.53 -4.21 -53.41
CA LEU A 36 -10.02 -5.09 -54.47
C LEU A 36 -11.36 -4.51 -54.91
N GLN A 37 -11.32 -3.88 -56.08
CA GLN A 37 -12.48 -3.34 -56.79
C GLN A 37 -13.34 -4.50 -57.30
N ILE A 38 -14.63 -4.46 -56.96
CA ILE A 38 -15.67 -5.21 -57.68
C ILE A 38 -16.26 -4.22 -58.68
N GLY A 39 -16.06 -4.50 -59.97
CA GLY A 39 -16.60 -3.72 -61.08
C GLY A 39 -17.23 -4.63 -62.13
N ALA A 40 -18.36 -4.15 -62.65
CA ALA A 40 -19.17 -4.67 -63.76
C ALA A 40 -20.00 -5.94 -63.46
N CYS A 41 -21.27 -6.08 -63.86
CA CYS A 41 -22.02 -5.39 -64.92
C CYS A 41 -23.52 -5.55 -64.64
N CYS A 42 -24.28 -4.46 -64.67
CA CYS A 42 -25.74 -4.47 -64.78
C CYS A 42 -26.10 -4.14 -66.21
N THR A 43 -26.72 -5.07 -66.94
CA THR A 43 -27.72 -4.80 -67.99
C THR A 43 -28.42 -6.11 -68.36
N GLY A 44 -29.75 -6.05 -68.53
CA GLY A 44 -30.39 -6.83 -69.60
C GLY A 44 -31.49 -7.82 -69.24
N SER A 45 -32.71 -7.29 -69.22
CA SER A 45 -33.93 -7.87 -69.80
C SER A 45 -34.81 -8.85 -68.99
N CYS A 46 -36.02 -8.35 -68.72
CA CYS A 46 -37.23 -9.10 -68.40
C CYS A 46 -37.78 -9.80 -69.65
N ARG A 47 -38.36 -10.99 -69.47
CA ARG A 47 -39.38 -11.55 -70.38
C ARG A 47 -40.51 -12.20 -69.57
N CYS A 48 -41.73 -11.84 -69.95
CA CYS A 48 -43.01 -12.38 -69.48
C CYS A 48 -43.47 -13.57 -70.35
N TRP A 49 -44.60 -14.18 -69.92
CA TRP A 49 -45.63 -14.99 -70.62
C TRP A 49 -45.74 -16.46 -70.15
N PRO A 50 -46.90 -17.14 -70.31
CA PRO A 50 -48.25 -16.81 -69.81
C PRO A 50 -48.99 -18.05 -69.22
N THR A 51 -50.16 -17.86 -68.60
CA THR A 51 -51.13 -18.93 -68.26
C THR A 51 -52.18 -19.14 -69.36
N PRO A 52 -52.70 -20.37 -69.52
CA PRO A 52 -54.13 -20.50 -69.83
C PRO A 52 -54.81 -21.71 -69.13
N PHE A 53 -56.03 -21.54 -68.62
CA PHE A 53 -57.03 -22.62 -68.53
C PHE A 53 -58.46 -22.05 -68.78
N PRO A 54 -59.39 -22.88 -69.31
CA PRO A 54 -60.54 -22.47 -70.13
C PRO A 54 -61.91 -22.55 -69.38
N PRO A 55 -63.06 -22.26 -70.03
CA PRO A 55 -64.36 -22.16 -69.36
C PRO A 55 -65.21 -23.44 -69.40
N ALA A 56 -66.31 -23.35 -68.65
CA ALA A 56 -67.29 -24.38 -68.28
C ALA A 56 -68.10 -25.04 -69.43
N SER A 57 -68.55 -26.27 -69.18
CA SER A 57 -69.75 -26.85 -69.79
C SER A 57 -70.49 -27.81 -68.84
N CYS A 58 -71.81 -27.82 -68.95
CA CYS A 58 -72.76 -28.65 -68.20
C CYS A 58 -72.91 -30.04 -68.82
N ALA A 59 -73.02 -31.09 -68.00
CA ALA A 59 -73.75 -32.32 -68.33
C ALA A 59 -74.20 -33.07 -67.06
N GLN A 60 -75.50 -33.34 -66.99
CA GLN A 60 -76.14 -34.27 -66.05
C GLN A 60 -75.81 -35.73 -66.41
N MET A 61 -75.65 -36.60 -65.42
CA MET A 61 -76.53 -37.77 -65.18
C MET A 61 -75.96 -38.72 -64.10
N ASN A 62 -76.81 -39.00 -63.11
CA ASN A 62 -76.97 -40.22 -62.33
C ASN A 62 -75.90 -41.32 -62.44
N SER A 63 -75.31 -41.74 -61.31
CA SER A 63 -75.86 -42.86 -60.52
C SER A 63 -74.88 -43.47 -59.49
N LYS A 64 -75.48 -43.83 -58.34
CA LYS A 64 -75.09 -44.80 -57.29
C LYS A 64 -74.15 -44.35 -56.15
N PRO A 65 -74.53 -44.65 -54.89
CA PRO A 65 -73.73 -44.31 -53.71
C PRO A 65 -72.68 -45.39 -53.48
N VAL A 66 -71.42 -45.00 -53.36
CA VAL A 66 -70.37 -45.87 -52.83
C VAL A 66 -69.86 -45.24 -51.54
N ALA A 67 -70.00 -46.01 -50.47
CA ALA A 67 -69.75 -45.63 -49.08
C ALA A 67 -68.46 -44.81 -48.91
N SER A 68 -68.62 -43.62 -48.34
CA SER A 68 -67.55 -42.81 -47.77
C SER A 68 -66.88 -43.57 -46.62
N ARG A 69 -65.82 -44.31 -46.91
CA ARG A 69 -64.84 -44.66 -45.88
C ARG A 69 -64.05 -43.39 -45.56
N LEU A 70 -64.34 -42.80 -44.42
CA LEU A 70 -63.46 -41.84 -43.75
C LEU A 70 -62.10 -42.52 -43.55
N CYS A 71 -61.15 -42.25 -44.45
CA CYS A 71 -59.77 -42.65 -44.28
C CYS A 71 -59.12 -41.58 -43.39
N VAL A 72 -59.25 -41.76 -42.06
CA VAL A 72 -58.46 -41.03 -41.08
C VAL A 72 -57.01 -41.44 -41.33
N ARG A 73 -56.21 -40.59 -41.99
CA ARG A 73 -54.76 -40.73 -41.97
C ARG A 73 -54.32 -40.54 -40.51
N PRO A 74 -53.67 -41.53 -39.87
CA PRO A 74 -53.05 -41.28 -38.58
C PRO A 74 -51.95 -40.23 -38.83
N GLN A 75 -52.18 -39.01 -38.36
CA GLN A 75 -51.10 -38.04 -38.22
C GLN A 75 -50.16 -38.63 -37.15
N ASN A 76 -48.98 -39.09 -37.57
CA ASN A 76 -47.94 -39.53 -36.66
C ASN A 76 -47.50 -38.31 -35.82
N GLY A 77 -48.04 -38.18 -34.60
CA GLY A 77 -47.79 -37.09 -33.64
C GLY A 77 -46.37 -37.00 -33.08
N PHE A 78 -45.36 -37.48 -33.81
CA PHE A 78 -43.97 -37.58 -33.37
C PHE A 78 -43.16 -36.30 -33.64
N VAL A 79 -43.52 -35.51 -34.65
CA VAL A 79 -42.77 -34.29 -35.04
C VAL A 79 -42.83 -33.21 -33.95
N LEU A 80 -43.98 -33.05 -33.28
CA LEU A 80 -44.14 -32.10 -32.17
C LEU A 80 -43.25 -32.48 -30.97
N ALA A 81 -43.17 -33.76 -30.64
CA ALA A 81 -42.34 -34.24 -29.54
C ALA A 81 -40.85 -33.97 -29.83
N VAL A 82 -40.37 -34.30 -31.03
CA VAL A 82 -38.97 -34.07 -31.42
C VAL A 82 -38.61 -32.58 -31.43
N THR A 83 -39.48 -31.71 -31.95
CA THR A 83 -39.25 -30.26 -31.97
C THR A 83 -39.23 -29.65 -30.56
N LEU A 84 -40.11 -30.10 -29.66
CA LEU A 84 -40.09 -29.69 -28.25
C LEU A 84 -38.79 -30.12 -27.55
N TRP A 85 -38.31 -31.34 -27.79
CA TRP A 85 -37.05 -31.82 -27.21
C TRP A 85 -35.83 -31.04 -27.72
N ILE A 86 -35.79 -30.72 -29.01
CA ILE A 86 -34.72 -29.89 -29.59
C ILE A 86 -34.77 -28.48 -29.02
N LEU A 87 -35.95 -27.87 -28.94
CA LEU A 87 -36.11 -26.53 -28.34
C LEU A 87 -35.71 -26.51 -26.87
N ALA A 88 -36.10 -27.53 -26.10
CA ALA A 88 -35.68 -27.67 -24.70
C ALA A 88 -34.15 -27.82 -24.58
N GLY A 89 -33.53 -28.63 -25.44
CA GLY A 89 -32.07 -28.80 -25.47
C GLY A 89 -31.33 -27.50 -25.81
N ILE A 90 -31.80 -26.75 -26.80
CA ILE A 90 -31.23 -25.44 -27.17
C ILE A 90 -31.44 -24.43 -26.04
N ALA A 91 -32.62 -24.36 -25.43
CA ALA A 91 -32.91 -23.45 -24.33
C ALA A 91 -31.99 -23.70 -23.13
N ILE A 92 -31.74 -24.98 -22.79
CA ILE A 92 -30.79 -25.37 -21.74
C ILE A 92 -29.37 -24.94 -22.10
N ALA A 93 -28.92 -25.20 -23.34
CA ALA A 93 -27.58 -24.83 -23.79
C ALA A 93 -27.34 -23.31 -23.77
N VAL A 94 -28.32 -22.52 -24.23
CA VAL A 94 -28.29 -21.05 -24.18
C VAL A 94 -28.31 -20.56 -22.73
N GLY A 95 -29.13 -21.17 -21.86
CA GLY A 95 -29.15 -20.86 -20.42
C GLY A 95 -27.80 -21.09 -19.75
N LEU A 96 -27.14 -22.22 -20.04
CA LEU A 96 -25.79 -22.51 -19.54
C LEU A 96 -24.75 -21.52 -20.08
N MET A 97 -24.79 -21.21 -21.37
CA MET A 97 -23.84 -20.28 -22.00
C MET A 97 -24.00 -18.85 -21.47
N THR A 98 -25.24 -18.40 -21.23
CA THR A 98 -25.50 -17.08 -20.65
C THR A 98 -25.00 -16.97 -19.22
N VAL A 99 -25.22 -17.98 -18.37
CA VAL A 99 -24.68 -18.01 -17.00
C VAL A 99 -23.15 -17.98 -17.01
N TRP A 100 -22.51 -18.79 -17.87
CA TRP A 100 -21.05 -18.81 -17.98
C TRP A 100 -20.48 -17.48 -18.49
N SER A 101 -21.12 -16.86 -19.48
CA SER A 101 -20.71 -15.54 -19.99
C SER A 101 -20.83 -14.45 -18.93
N LEU A 102 -21.89 -14.48 -18.11
CA LEU A 102 -22.09 -13.50 -17.04
C LEU A 102 -21.02 -13.67 -15.94
N ASP A 103 -20.71 -14.92 -15.56
CA ASP A 103 -19.67 -15.22 -14.58
C ASP A 103 -18.27 -14.79 -15.07
N GLN A 104 -17.93 -15.07 -16.33
CA GLN A 104 -16.66 -14.62 -16.91
C GLN A 104 -16.52 -13.10 -16.93
N VAL A 105 -17.58 -12.38 -17.29
CA VAL A 105 -17.58 -10.91 -17.28
C VAL A 105 -17.44 -10.37 -15.85
N ALA A 106 -18.12 -10.98 -14.87
CA ALA A 106 -18.01 -10.60 -13.47
C ALA A 106 -16.58 -10.81 -12.93
N GLN A 107 -15.97 -11.97 -13.21
CA GLN A 107 -14.60 -12.26 -12.81
C GLN A 107 -13.58 -11.34 -13.48
N ALA A 108 -13.75 -11.07 -14.78
CA ALA A 108 -12.90 -10.14 -15.51
C ALA A 108 -12.98 -8.72 -14.93
N ARG A 109 -14.17 -8.28 -14.51
CA ARG A 109 -14.37 -6.99 -13.87
C ARG A 109 -13.68 -6.89 -12.51
N ILE A 110 -13.82 -7.91 -11.66
CA ILE A 110 -13.13 -7.98 -10.35
C ILE A 110 -11.60 -7.99 -10.56
N GLY A 111 -11.10 -8.75 -11.54
CA GLY A 111 -9.69 -8.78 -11.88
C GLY A 111 -9.16 -7.43 -12.34
N HIS A 112 -9.92 -6.72 -13.19
CA HIS A 112 -9.58 -5.38 -13.62
C HIS A 112 -9.55 -4.38 -12.45
N GLU A 113 -10.55 -4.40 -11.58
CA GLU A 113 -10.63 -3.52 -10.40
C GLU A 113 -9.45 -3.74 -9.45
N ARG A 114 -9.05 -5.00 -9.19
CA ARG A 114 -7.87 -5.31 -8.39
C ARG A 114 -6.57 -4.81 -9.01
N LEU A 115 -6.38 -4.98 -10.31
CA LEU A 115 -5.21 -4.46 -11.01
C LEU A 115 -5.14 -2.93 -10.94
N GLN A 116 -6.28 -2.25 -11.08
CA GLN A 116 -6.35 -0.79 -10.92
C GLN A 116 -6.00 -0.35 -9.50
N ASP A 117 -6.48 -1.06 -8.48
CA ASP A 117 -6.11 -0.80 -7.08
C ASP A 117 -4.59 -0.97 -6.86
N GLU A 118 -3.98 -2.01 -7.43
CA GLU A 118 -2.53 -2.27 -7.34
C GLU A 118 -1.70 -1.19 -8.06
N ILE A 119 -2.15 -0.73 -9.22
CA ILE A 119 -1.53 0.38 -9.95
C ILE A 119 -1.65 1.67 -9.14
N ALA A 120 -2.81 1.96 -8.57
CA ALA A 120 -3.03 3.14 -7.74
C ALA A 120 -2.14 3.13 -6.48
N LEU A 121 -1.98 1.96 -5.84
CA LEU A 121 -1.08 1.81 -4.69
C LEU A 121 0.38 2.02 -5.07
N SER A 122 0.83 1.40 -6.17
CA SER A 122 2.21 1.53 -6.65
C SER A 122 2.51 2.96 -7.08
N GLY A 123 1.58 3.61 -7.80
CA GLY A 123 1.68 5.00 -8.19
C GLY A 123 1.73 5.94 -6.98
N SER A 124 0.86 5.72 -5.98
CA SER A 124 0.87 6.51 -4.74
C SER A 124 2.19 6.37 -3.98
N ARG A 125 2.72 5.15 -3.89
CA ARG A 125 4.02 4.88 -3.24
C ARG A 125 5.14 5.62 -3.95
N ASP A 126 5.24 5.48 -5.27
CA ASP A 126 6.35 6.03 -6.04
C ASP A 126 6.31 7.57 -6.05
N THR A 127 5.11 8.16 -6.13
CA THR A 127 4.91 9.60 -5.95
C THR A 127 5.33 10.06 -4.55
N LEU A 128 4.93 9.33 -3.50
CA LEU A 128 5.28 9.66 -2.13
C LEU A 128 6.79 9.59 -1.89
N LEU A 129 7.47 8.56 -2.41
CA LEU A 129 8.93 8.45 -2.35
C LEU A 129 9.61 9.60 -3.09
N TYR A 130 9.11 9.99 -4.26
CA TYR A 130 9.61 11.14 -5.00
C TYR A 130 9.49 12.45 -4.21
N ILE A 131 8.31 12.73 -3.65
CA ILE A 131 8.08 13.93 -2.82
C ILE A 131 9.00 13.88 -1.59
N ALA A 132 9.03 12.77 -0.85
CA ALA A 132 9.87 12.63 0.34
C ALA A 132 11.37 12.82 0.04
N ALA A 133 11.84 12.39 -1.13
CA ALA A 133 13.24 12.50 -1.51
C ALA A 133 13.65 13.86 -2.08
N THR A 134 12.71 14.64 -2.60
CA THR A 134 12.99 15.92 -3.30
C THR A 134 12.59 17.15 -2.50
N ARG A 135 11.90 16.98 -1.37
CA ARG A 135 11.40 18.07 -0.53
C ARG A 135 12.17 18.15 0.78
N GLU A 136 12.42 19.37 1.24
CA GLU A 136 12.99 19.60 2.56
C GLU A 136 11.89 19.54 3.62
N LEU A 137 12.08 18.68 4.64
CA LEU A 137 11.17 18.61 5.79
C LEU A 137 11.09 19.96 6.52
N THR A 138 9.89 20.30 6.99
CA THR A 138 9.65 21.45 7.86
C THR A 138 9.20 20.98 9.25
N LEU A 139 9.07 21.92 10.18
CA LEU A 139 8.51 21.64 11.51
C LEU A 139 7.04 21.14 11.45
N ALA A 140 6.30 21.45 10.36
CA ALA A 140 4.93 21.01 10.18
C ALA A 140 4.79 19.65 9.48
N GLY A 141 5.82 19.22 8.74
CA GLY A 141 5.81 17.92 8.07
C GLY A 141 6.54 17.92 6.73
N LEU A 142 5.97 17.19 5.76
CA LEU A 142 6.52 17.03 4.42
C LEU A 142 5.79 17.93 3.42
N PRO A 143 6.42 18.98 2.88
CA PRO A 143 5.82 19.82 1.86
C PRO A 143 5.44 19.06 0.59
N VAL A 144 4.30 19.38 -0.02
CA VAL A 144 3.94 18.84 -1.33
C VAL A 144 4.57 19.62 -2.49
N ARG A 145 4.76 20.93 -2.31
CA ARG A 145 5.40 21.84 -3.29
C ARG A 145 6.88 22.08 -2.96
N PRO A 146 7.72 22.33 -3.98
CA PRO A 146 9.07 22.81 -3.71
C PRO A 146 8.99 24.18 -3.05
N LEU A 147 10.08 24.58 -2.41
CA LEU A 147 10.25 25.97 -2.01
C LEU A 147 10.43 26.83 -3.26
N ASP A 148 9.87 28.03 -3.23
CA ASP A 148 10.11 29.03 -4.26
C ASP A 148 11.54 29.60 -4.14
N ASP A 149 12.07 30.17 -5.23
CA ASP A 149 13.45 30.70 -5.26
C ASP A 149 13.74 31.69 -4.12
N ASP A 150 12.76 32.53 -3.78
CA ASP A 150 12.85 33.49 -2.67
C ASP A 150 12.93 32.78 -1.30
N GLN A 151 12.16 31.71 -1.11
CA GLN A 151 12.16 30.91 0.11
C GLN A 151 13.48 30.13 0.25
N VAL A 152 14.01 29.60 -0.86
CA VAL A 152 15.33 28.95 -0.92
C VAL A 152 16.42 29.97 -0.58
N ALA A 153 16.35 31.18 -1.15
CA ALA A 153 17.31 32.23 -0.89
C ALA A 153 17.30 32.65 0.59
N LEU A 154 16.12 32.87 1.18
CA LEU A 154 15.96 33.18 2.61
C LEU A 154 16.58 32.10 3.49
N ARG A 155 16.29 30.82 3.23
CA ARG A 155 16.87 29.71 4.01
C ARG A 155 18.40 29.65 3.91
N ARG A 156 18.97 29.92 2.73
CA ARG A 156 20.43 29.97 2.53
C ARG A 156 21.07 31.18 3.20
N LEU A 157 20.36 32.31 3.28
CA LEU A 157 20.81 33.51 3.96
C LEU A 157 20.77 33.33 5.49
N ASP A 158 19.80 32.60 6.02
CA ASP A 158 19.70 32.28 7.45
C ASP A 158 20.67 31.17 7.90
N GLU A 159 21.30 30.48 6.95
CA GLU A 159 22.27 29.40 7.17
C GLU A 159 23.57 29.85 7.85
N PHE A 160 23.73 31.16 8.13
CA PHE A 160 24.72 31.72 9.07
C PHE A 160 24.41 31.36 10.56
N GLY A 161 24.07 30.09 10.82
CA GLY A 161 23.99 29.51 12.17
C GLY A 161 22.60 29.05 12.61
N ALA A 162 21.52 29.34 11.88
CA ALA A 162 20.17 28.87 12.21
C ALA A 162 19.59 27.99 11.09
N LEU A 163 19.43 26.69 11.33
CA LEU A 163 18.69 25.79 10.43
C LEU A 163 17.18 26.06 10.57
N ILE A 164 16.69 27.15 9.98
CA ILE A 164 15.27 27.52 10.04
C ILE A 164 14.47 26.61 9.09
N ARG A 165 13.58 25.80 9.67
CA ARG A 165 12.69 24.86 8.97
C ARG A 165 11.22 25.20 9.22
N ASP A 166 10.89 26.48 9.12
CA ASP A 166 9.54 26.96 9.41
C ASP A 166 8.49 26.41 8.42
N PRO A 167 7.23 26.23 8.89
CA PRO A 167 6.13 25.79 8.05
C PRO A 167 5.88 26.72 6.86
N ILE A 168 5.48 26.14 5.72
CA ILE A 168 5.13 26.86 4.49
C ILE A 168 3.65 26.74 4.11
N GLY A 169 2.87 25.93 4.84
CA GLY A 169 1.42 25.80 4.71
C GLY A 169 0.94 24.78 3.68
N THR A 170 1.84 23.96 3.14
CA THR A 170 1.51 22.92 2.13
C THR A 170 2.00 21.54 2.56
N GLU A 171 2.24 21.35 3.85
CA GLU A 171 2.78 20.12 4.39
C GLU A 171 1.74 19.05 4.62
N MET A 172 2.07 17.83 4.19
CA MET A 172 1.47 16.61 4.72
C MET A 172 2.03 16.35 6.12
N ARG A 173 1.14 16.07 7.05
CA ARG A 173 1.48 15.78 8.45
C ARG A 173 2.14 14.41 8.53
N LEU A 174 3.06 14.28 9.49
CA LEU A 174 3.85 13.06 9.70
C LEU A 174 3.42 12.34 10.99
N ASP A 175 2.12 12.31 11.27
CA ASP A 175 1.51 11.77 12.49
C ASP A 175 0.42 10.71 12.20
N ASP A 176 0.60 9.92 11.14
CA ASP A 176 -0.34 8.90 10.65
C ASP A 176 -1.70 9.44 10.18
N THR A 177 -1.83 10.75 9.96
CA THR A 177 -3.01 11.35 9.31
C THR A 177 -3.22 10.72 7.92
N PRO A 178 -4.43 10.23 7.58
CA PRO A 178 -4.71 9.63 6.29
C PRO A 178 -4.86 10.70 5.19
N TYR A 179 -4.22 10.46 4.05
CA TYR A 179 -4.26 11.29 2.85
C TYR A 179 -4.76 10.50 1.64
N ALA A 180 -5.42 11.19 0.72
CA ALA A 180 -5.78 10.66 -0.58
C ALA A 180 -4.54 10.56 -1.48
N GLY A 181 -4.28 9.37 -2.02
CA GLY A 181 -3.25 9.13 -3.04
C GLY A 181 -3.83 9.19 -4.45
N MET A 182 -3.27 8.37 -5.35
CA MET A 182 -3.86 8.12 -6.66
C MET A 182 -5.30 7.61 -6.53
N PRO A 183 -6.18 7.81 -7.53
CA PRO A 183 -7.58 7.40 -7.45
C PRO A 183 -7.79 5.95 -7.00
N GLY A 184 -8.36 5.77 -5.81
CA GLY A 184 -8.60 4.44 -5.21
C GLY A 184 -7.55 3.96 -4.21
N ALA A 185 -6.51 4.75 -3.95
CA ALA A 185 -5.49 4.50 -2.94
C ALA A 185 -5.46 5.60 -1.87
N LEU A 186 -5.16 5.19 -0.66
CA LEU A 186 -4.96 6.04 0.51
C LEU A 186 -3.57 5.76 1.09
N PHE A 187 -3.01 6.75 1.76
CA PHE A 187 -1.77 6.58 2.48
C PHE A 187 -1.73 7.39 3.77
N ALA A 188 -0.80 7.06 4.65
CA ALA A 188 -0.47 7.81 5.85
C ALA A 188 1.04 7.81 6.03
N ILE A 189 1.57 8.88 6.61
CA ILE A 189 2.99 9.02 6.90
C ILE A 189 3.16 9.28 8.39
N GLN A 190 4.09 8.57 9.01
CA GLN A 190 4.49 8.77 10.39
C GLN A 190 6.00 8.94 10.46
N ASP A 191 6.44 10.01 11.12
CA ASP A 191 7.83 10.18 11.50
C ASP A 191 8.19 9.14 12.56
N GLU A 192 9.21 8.31 12.32
CA GLU A 192 9.62 7.28 13.28
C GLU A 192 10.12 7.90 14.60
N ALA A 193 10.61 9.15 14.59
CA ALA A 193 10.96 9.84 15.82
C ALA A 193 9.73 10.20 16.69
N GLY A 194 8.52 10.18 16.14
CA GLY A 194 7.29 10.35 16.90
C GLY A 194 6.87 9.09 17.68
N LEU A 195 7.47 7.94 17.38
CA LEU A 195 7.12 6.64 17.96
C LEU A 195 8.08 6.24 19.09
N TYR A 196 7.68 5.22 19.86
CA TYR A 196 8.47 4.77 21.00
C TYR A 196 9.65 3.91 20.51
N PRO A 197 10.91 4.34 20.72
CA PRO A 197 12.05 3.59 20.22
C PRO A 197 12.37 2.37 21.07
N LEU A 198 12.42 1.19 20.46
CA LEU A 198 12.88 -0.06 21.07
C LEU A 198 14.41 -0.16 20.96
N SER A 199 15.09 0.77 21.61
CA SER A 199 16.55 0.83 21.64
C SER A 199 17.06 0.47 23.04
N PRO A 200 18.16 -0.29 23.20
CA PRO A 200 18.64 -0.73 24.51
C PRO A 200 18.80 0.39 25.55
N TRP A 201 19.08 1.63 25.12
CA TRP A 201 19.22 2.80 25.98
C TRP A 201 17.88 3.41 26.43
N MET A 202 16.81 3.16 25.70
CA MET A 202 15.45 3.64 25.96
C MET A 202 14.58 2.58 26.67
N THR A 203 14.93 1.30 26.54
CA THR A 203 14.25 0.10 27.09
C THR A 203 14.30 -0.03 28.63
N GLY A 204 14.65 1.03 29.36
CA GLY A 204 14.65 1.05 30.84
C GLY A 204 13.27 1.39 31.44
N ARG A 205 13.24 2.24 32.47
CA ARG A 205 11.98 2.72 33.10
C ARG A 205 10.98 3.35 32.12
N GLY A 206 11.46 3.85 30.99
CA GLY A 206 10.61 4.37 29.92
C GLY A 206 9.75 3.28 29.28
N LEU A 207 10.32 2.09 29.04
CA LEU A 207 9.57 0.98 28.43
C LEU A 207 8.55 0.45 29.42
N ASP A 208 8.89 0.37 30.70
CA ASP A 208 7.95 -0.03 31.74
C ASP A 208 6.70 0.86 31.72
N ARG A 209 6.89 2.20 31.70
CA ARG A 209 5.78 3.16 31.61
C ARG A 209 5.00 3.01 30.31
N PHE A 210 5.69 2.82 29.19
CA PHE A 210 5.04 2.58 27.90
C PHE A 210 4.16 1.33 27.94
N LEU A 211 4.67 0.19 28.42
CA LEU A 211 3.92 -1.06 28.48
C LEU A 211 2.70 -0.95 29.39
N VAL A 212 2.84 -0.35 30.57
CA VAL A 212 1.71 -0.10 31.48
C VAL A 212 0.67 0.80 30.81
N HIS A 213 1.11 1.85 30.11
CA HIS A 213 0.22 2.74 29.36
C HIS A 213 -0.54 2.02 28.23
N GLN A 214 0.08 1.01 27.62
CA GLN A 214 -0.56 0.14 26.62
C GLN A 214 -1.47 -0.94 27.23
N GLY A 215 -1.69 -0.92 28.56
CA GLY A 215 -2.58 -1.85 29.26
C GLY A 215 -1.93 -3.16 29.69
N VAL A 216 -0.59 -3.26 29.64
CA VAL A 216 0.13 -4.43 30.16
C VAL A 216 0.12 -4.41 31.69
N GLU A 217 -0.19 -5.55 32.31
CA GLU A 217 -0.17 -5.69 33.76
C GLU A 217 1.23 -5.41 34.33
N GLU A 218 1.33 -4.57 35.37
CA GLU A 218 2.61 -4.18 35.98
C GLU A 218 3.48 -5.39 36.39
N ALA A 219 2.85 -6.49 36.83
CA ALA A 219 3.55 -7.72 37.21
C ALA A 219 4.22 -8.43 36.03
N ALA A 220 3.71 -8.28 34.80
CA ALA A 220 4.27 -8.90 33.60
C ALA A 220 5.42 -8.07 32.99
N VAL A 221 5.46 -6.77 33.27
CA VAL A 221 6.40 -5.81 32.66
C VAL A 221 7.88 -6.21 32.82
N PRO A 222 8.39 -6.57 34.02
CA PRO A 222 9.80 -6.92 34.16
C PRO A 222 10.22 -8.10 33.28
N ARG A 223 9.35 -9.11 33.14
CA ARG A 223 9.60 -10.28 32.29
C ARG A 223 9.63 -9.89 30.81
N LEU A 224 8.68 -9.10 30.35
CA LEU A 224 8.61 -8.68 28.93
C LEU A 224 9.78 -7.78 28.54
N ARG A 225 10.17 -6.84 29.41
CA ARG A 225 11.34 -5.98 29.20
C ARG A 225 12.62 -6.79 29.17
N ASP A 226 12.87 -7.62 30.18
CA ASP A 226 14.12 -8.36 30.30
C ASP A 226 14.26 -9.37 29.13
N ALA A 227 13.17 -10.05 28.74
CA ALA A 227 13.16 -10.94 27.58
C ALA A 227 13.39 -10.21 26.24
N LEU A 228 12.88 -8.98 26.09
CA LEU A 228 13.16 -8.16 24.90
C LEU A 228 14.63 -7.73 24.85
N LEU A 229 15.23 -7.39 26.00
CA LEU A 229 16.63 -7.00 26.06
C LEU A 229 17.55 -8.17 25.70
N ASP A 230 17.32 -9.36 26.28
CA ASP A 230 18.05 -10.61 25.96
C ASP A 230 17.83 -11.01 24.48
N TYR A 231 16.65 -10.77 23.92
CA TYR A 231 16.41 -11.05 22.51
C TYR A 231 17.28 -10.20 21.56
N MET A 232 17.72 -9.02 22.01
CA MET A 232 18.32 -7.99 21.17
C MET A 232 19.84 -7.85 21.32
N ASP A 233 20.41 -8.18 22.48
CA ASP A 233 21.84 -8.05 22.70
C ASP A 233 22.63 -9.22 22.10
N SER A 234 23.94 -9.06 22.04
CA SER A 234 24.82 -9.98 21.28
C SER A 234 25.44 -11.08 22.13
N ASP A 235 25.20 -11.07 23.44
CA ASP A 235 25.74 -12.05 24.38
C ASP A 235 24.69 -13.12 24.72
N ASP A 236 25.04 -14.07 25.58
CA ASP A 236 24.17 -15.16 26.02
C ASP A 236 23.86 -15.04 27.53
N LEU A 237 23.96 -13.83 28.10
CA LEU A 237 23.76 -13.59 29.53
C LEU A 237 22.29 -13.30 29.82
N THR A 238 21.62 -14.29 30.40
CA THR A 238 20.21 -14.15 30.80
C THR A 238 20.03 -13.13 31.92
N ARG A 239 19.16 -12.13 31.71
CA ARG A 239 18.71 -11.21 32.77
C ARG A 239 17.82 -11.92 33.79
N LEU A 240 17.56 -11.28 34.94
CA LEU A 240 16.83 -11.88 36.05
C LEU A 240 15.47 -12.48 35.64
N ASN A 241 14.70 -11.78 34.81
CA ASN A 241 13.42 -12.25 34.26
C ASN A 241 13.49 -12.50 32.75
N GLY A 242 14.70 -12.57 32.20
CA GLY A 242 14.97 -12.65 30.78
C GLY A 242 14.85 -14.05 30.21
N ALA A 243 15.29 -14.21 28.97
CA ALA A 243 15.21 -15.46 28.24
C ALA A 243 16.28 -15.53 27.14
N GLU A 244 17.10 -16.57 27.19
CA GLU A 244 18.13 -16.87 26.21
C GLU A 244 17.82 -18.15 25.43
N SER A 245 18.73 -18.57 24.55
CA SER A 245 18.59 -19.78 23.73
C SER A 245 18.01 -20.98 24.48
N ARG A 246 18.40 -21.23 25.75
CA ARG A 246 17.86 -22.34 26.55
C ARG A 246 16.37 -22.19 26.89
N GLU A 247 15.92 -20.99 27.22
CA GLU A 247 14.52 -20.69 27.52
C GLU A 247 13.65 -20.81 26.27
N TYR A 248 14.15 -20.34 25.12
CA TYR A 248 13.46 -20.49 23.83
C TYR A 248 13.36 -21.97 23.40
N GLU A 249 14.45 -22.74 23.53
CA GLU A 249 14.45 -24.19 23.24
C GLU A 249 13.42 -24.94 24.08
N ARG A 250 13.35 -24.66 25.39
CA ARG A 250 12.34 -25.25 26.29
C ARG A 250 10.92 -24.88 25.90
N ALA A 251 10.72 -23.69 25.34
CA ALA A 251 9.44 -23.23 24.82
C ALA A 251 9.16 -23.74 23.38
N GLY A 252 10.05 -24.52 22.79
CA GLY A 252 9.91 -25.01 21.41
C GLY A 252 9.98 -23.90 20.36
N ARG A 253 10.69 -22.80 20.66
CA ARG A 253 10.84 -21.62 19.79
C ARG A 253 12.25 -21.53 19.20
N PRO A 254 12.41 -20.85 18.06
CA PRO A 254 13.73 -20.45 17.57
C PRO A 254 14.49 -19.65 18.64
N PRO A 255 15.83 -19.73 18.68
CA PRO A 255 16.64 -18.94 19.62
C PRO A 255 16.44 -17.43 19.39
N PRO A 256 16.79 -16.59 20.39
CA PRO A 256 16.78 -15.15 20.22
C PRO A 256 17.63 -14.72 19.02
N ALA A 257 17.26 -13.57 18.43
CA ALA A 257 17.92 -13.12 17.21
C ALA A 257 19.34 -12.58 17.46
N ASN A 258 19.64 -12.21 18.70
CA ASN A 258 20.88 -11.59 19.17
C ASN A 258 21.30 -10.38 18.34
N ARG A 259 20.29 -9.60 17.95
CA ARG A 259 20.40 -8.37 17.18
C ARG A 259 19.20 -7.47 17.46
N ARG A 260 19.35 -6.19 17.14
CA ARG A 260 18.20 -5.27 17.10
C ARG A 260 17.08 -5.81 16.23
N LEU A 261 15.85 -5.46 16.62
CA LEU A 261 14.66 -5.78 15.84
C LEU A 261 14.78 -5.19 14.42
N LEU A 262 14.42 -5.96 13.40
CA LEU A 262 14.34 -5.46 12.02
C LEU A 262 13.00 -4.82 11.72
N THR A 263 11.93 -5.30 12.37
CA THR A 263 10.58 -4.77 12.25
C THR A 263 9.91 -4.73 13.62
N PRO A 264 8.94 -3.83 13.85
CA PRO A 264 8.12 -3.84 15.06
C PRO A 264 7.46 -5.21 15.33
N GLY A 265 7.04 -5.92 14.28
CA GLY A 265 6.34 -7.21 14.39
C GLY A 265 7.21 -8.35 14.96
N GLU A 266 8.54 -8.21 14.98
CA GLU A 266 9.41 -9.19 15.63
C GLU A 266 9.18 -9.30 17.14
N LEU A 267 8.48 -8.33 17.76
CA LEU A 267 8.03 -8.42 19.14
C LEU A 267 7.20 -9.70 19.40
N GLY A 268 6.41 -10.17 18.43
CA GLY A 268 5.65 -11.42 18.58
C GLY A 268 6.52 -12.67 18.71
N ASN A 269 7.80 -12.59 18.33
CA ASN A 269 8.75 -13.69 18.50
C ASN A 269 9.43 -13.68 19.87
N VAL A 270 9.42 -12.54 20.58
CA VAL A 270 10.03 -12.40 21.90
C VAL A 270 9.23 -13.23 22.91
N LEU A 271 9.93 -14.04 23.71
CA LEU A 271 9.29 -14.98 24.62
C LEU A 271 8.34 -14.26 25.61
N GLY A 272 7.07 -14.66 25.60
CA GLY A 272 6.03 -14.14 26.49
C GLY A 272 5.24 -12.95 25.93
N TRP A 273 5.69 -12.30 24.85
CA TRP A 273 4.95 -11.20 24.23
C TRP A 273 3.68 -11.65 23.52
N ASP A 274 3.66 -12.87 23.02
CA ASP A 274 2.48 -13.50 22.42
C ASP A 274 1.34 -13.74 23.43
N ALA A 275 1.66 -13.79 24.74
CA ALA A 275 0.66 -13.96 25.79
C ALA A 275 -0.18 -12.68 26.05
N LEU A 276 0.23 -11.52 25.50
CA LEU A 276 -0.54 -10.27 25.60
C LEU A 276 -1.86 -10.31 24.81
N GLY A 277 -2.00 -11.28 23.91
CA GLY A 277 -3.11 -11.33 22.96
C GLY A 277 -2.88 -10.43 21.74
N PRO A 278 -3.56 -10.71 20.60
CA PRO A 278 -3.31 -10.02 19.35
C PRO A 278 -3.62 -8.53 19.41
N ASP A 279 -4.70 -8.12 20.07
CA ASP A 279 -5.13 -6.72 20.09
C ASP A 279 -4.13 -5.80 20.82
N VAL A 280 -3.62 -6.23 21.98
CA VAL A 280 -2.63 -5.47 22.76
C VAL A 280 -1.27 -5.46 22.04
N LEU A 281 -0.86 -6.60 21.48
CA LEU A 281 0.39 -6.68 20.73
C LEU A 281 0.34 -5.80 19.47
N ASP A 282 -0.75 -5.80 18.72
CA ASP A 282 -0.93 -4.97 17.53
C ASP A 282 -0.95 -3.46 17.87
N ALA A 283 -1.58 -3.08 18.99
CA ALA A 283 -1.53 -1.72 19.50
C ALA A 283 -0.11 -1.28 19.85
N ILE A 284 0.67 -2.13 20.52
CA ILE A 284 2.09 -1.86 20.82
C ILE A 284 2.90 -1.75 19.52
N VAL A 285 2.78 -2.72 18.61
CA VAL A 285 3.48 -2.77 17.32
C VAL A 285 3.20 -1.51 16.48
N ALA A 286 2.00 -0.94 16.56
CA ALA A 286 1.66 0.31 15.89
C ALA A 286 2.37 1.55 16.47
N ARG A 287 2.77 1.52 17.75
CA ARG A 287 3.32 2.68 18.50
C ARG A 287 4.81 2.62 18.78
N VAL A 288 5.47 1.53 18.41
CA VAL A 288 6.91 1.34 18.60
C VAL A 288 7.68 1.42 17.30
N THR A 289 8.99 1.66 17.40
CA THR A 289 9.92 1.63 16.28
C THR A 289 11.24 0.94 16.64
N PRO A 290 11.80 0.08 15.76
CA PRO A 290 13.17 -0.38 15.92
C PRO A 290 14.21 0.66 15.44
N TYR A 291 13.78 1.72 14.76
CA TYR A 291 14.65 2.69 14.11
C TYR A 291 14.84 3.92 15.01
N TYR A 292 15.87 3.89 15.85
CA TYR A 292 16.15 4.99 16.76
C TYR A 292 16.69 6.23 16.02
N ALA A 293 15.98 7.35 16.15
CA ALA A 293 16.30 8.65 15.55
C ALA A 293 16.99 9.62 16.52
N GLY A 294 17.56 9.14 17.63
CA GLY A 294 18.34 9.94 18.57
C GLY A 294 17.53 10.69 19.63
N ALA A 295 16.32 11.12 19.31
CA ALA A 295 15.43 11.89 20.17
C ALA A 295 13.98 11.72 19.72
N ILE A 296 13.03 12.03 20.61
CA ILE A 296 11.59 11.88 20.35
C ILE A 296 11.02 13.19 19.81
N ASN A 297 10.04 13.10 18.90
CA ASN A 297 9.41 14.25 18.27
C ASN A 297 7.96 14.49 18.73
N PRO A 298 7.71 15.45 19.64
CA PRO A 298 6.35 15.79 20.09
C PRO A 298 5.44 16.37 19.00
N ASN A 299 5.99 16.93 17.91
CA ASN A 299 5.18 17.47 16.81
C ASN A 299 4.50 16.35 16.00
N THR A 300 5.10 15.16 15.96
CA THR A 300 4.66 14.02 15.14
C THR A 300 4.23 12.81 15.96
N MET A 301 4.41 12.85 17.29
CA MET A 301 4.00 11.76 18.19
C MET A 301 2.49 11.50 18.14
N PRO A 302 2.03 10.25 18.05
CA PRO A 302 0.60 9.94 18.20
C PRO A 302 0.01 10.50 19.51
N ALA A 303 -1.21 11.04 19.45
CA ALA A 303 -1.82 11.74 20.58
C ALA A 303 -1.97 10.85 21.83
N ASP A 304 -2.26 9.57 21.61
CA ASP A 304 -2.40 8.54 22.65
C ASP A 304 -1.07 8.23 23.36
N MET A 305 0.08 8.59 22.79
CA MET A 305 1.38 8.40 23.43
C MET A 305 1.85 9.57 24.29
N LEU A 306 1.25 10.76 24.13
CA LEU A 306 1.65 11.96 24.88
C LEU A 306 1.65 11.77 26.41
N PRO A 307 0.71 11.03 27.04
CA PRO A 307 0.70 10.84 28.50
C PRO A 307 1.94 10.13 29.06
N ILE A 308 2.69 9.40 28.23
CA ILE A 308 3.94 8.73 28.64
C ILE A 308 5.03 9.76 28.95
N TRP A 309 4.99 10.91 28.26
CA TRP A 309 6.03 11.94 28.26
C TRP A 309 5.57 13.24 28.92
N VAL A 310 4.28 13.53 28.92
CA VAL A 310 3.74 14.82 29.36
C VAL A 310 2.91 14.63 30.62
N SER A 311 3.22 15.43 31.64
CA SER A 311 2.40 15.51 32.85
C SER A 311 1.19 16.42 32.65
N GLY A 312 0.09 16.15 33.35
CA GLY A 312 -1.12 16.98 33.30
C GLY A 312 -2.06 16.69 32.13
N CYS A 313 -2.02 15.47 31.58
CA CYS A 313 -3.02 15.00 30.63
C CYS A 313 -4.31 14.54 31.35
N PRO A 314 -5.49 14.66 30.70
CA PRO A 314 -5.71 14.91 29.27
C PRO A 314 -5.55 16.36 28.81
N GLU A 315 -5.74 17.36 29.67
CA GLU A 315 -5.85 18.76 29.26
C GLU A 315 -4.56 19.32 28.65
N ALA A 316 -3.39 18.93 29.16
CA ALA A 316 -2.10 19.27 28.55
C ALA A 316 -1.94 18.62 27.16
N CYS A 317 -2.28 17.34 27.04
CA CYS A 317 -2.20 16.58 25.80
C CYS A 317 -3.08 17.20 24.70
N ASP A 318 -4.32 17.57 25.00
CA ASP A 318 -5.23 18.18 24.03
C ASP A 318 -4.71 19.54 23.55
N ARG A 319 -4.17 20.35 24.47
CA ARG A 319 -3.53 21.63 24.10
C ARG A 319 -2.30 21.43 23.21
N ILE A 320 -1.50 20.38 23.45
CA ILE A 320 -0.35 20.03 22.60
C ILE A 320 -0.82 19.68 21.18
N VAL A 321 -1.81 18.79 21.06
CA VAL A 321 -2.33 18.34 19.76
C VAL A 321 -2.95 19.51 18.99
N ALA A 322 -3.71 20.37 19.67
CA ALA A 322 -4.30 21.55 19.06
C ALA A 322 -3.22 22.56 18.63
N ALA A 323 -2.23 22.84 19.48
CA ALA A 323 -1.18 23.82 19.21
C ALA A 323 -0.24 23.38 18.08
N ARG A 324 0.17 22.11 18.03
CA ARG A 324 1.09 21.63 16.97
C ARG A 324 0.43 21.58 15.58
N ARG A 325 -0.90 21.54 15.50
CA ARG A 325 -1.63 21.60 14.22
C ARG A 325 -1.55 22.98 13.57
N SER A 326 -1.59 24.06 14.35
CA SER A 326 -1.54 25.44 13.84
C SER A 326 -0.13 26.04 13.86
N GLN A 327 0.64 25.72 14.89
CA GLN A 327 1.98 26.25 15.10
C GLN A 327 2.85 25.19 15.80
N PRO A 328 3.55 24.35 15.02
CA PRO A 328 4.49 23.35 15.54
C PRO A 328 5.49 23.96 16.53
N PHE A 329 5.91 23.16 17.50
CA PHE A 329 6.91 23.59 18.48
C PHE A 329 8.30 23.61 17.84
N ARG A 330 9.13 24.56 18.29
CA ARG A 330 10.51 24.71 17.80
C ARG A 330 11.54 24.08 18.73
N SER A 331 11.22 23.99 20.02
CA SER A 331 12.11 23.49 21.06
C SER A 331 11.31 23.05 22.30
N ALA A 332 11.98 22.34 23.21
CA ALA A 332 11.40 21.97 24.50
C ALA A 332 10.99 23.21 25.28
N LEU A 333 11.85 24.24 25.30
CA LEU A 333 11.56 25.52 25.94
C LEU A 333 10.34 26.22 25.33
N ASP A 334 10.22 26.24 24.00
CA ASP A 334 9.05 26.82 23.31
C ASP A 334 7.75 26.10 23.72
N MET A 335 7.78 24.77 23.73
CA MET A 335 6.65 23.94 24.15
C MET A 335 6.27 24.17 25.62
N GLN A 336 7.25 24.17 26.53
CA GLN A 336 7.03 24.39 27.96
C GLN A 336 6.46 25.79 28.24
N MET A 337 7.03 26.84 27.62
CA MET A 337 6.58 28.22 27.80
C MET A 337 5.19 28.49 27.22
N ARG A 338 4.89 27.94 26.04
CA ARG A 338 3.58 28.15 25.37
C ARG A 338 2.44 27.43 26.08
N LEU A 339 2.71 26.28 26.70
CA LEU A 339 1.66 25.40 27.23
C LEU A 339 1.63 25.33 28.76
N GLY A 340 2.67 25.81 29.43
CA GLY A 340 2.84 25.64 30.88
C GLY A 340 2.99 24.17 31.27
N VAL A 341 3.66 23.36 30.44
CA VAL A 341 3.94 21.95 30.71
C VAL A 341 5.39 21.75 31.10
N LEU A 342 5.70 20.69 31.83
CA LEU A 342 7.06 20.26 32.10
C LEU A 342 7.36 18.99 31.31
N LEU A 343 8.41 19.03 30.49
CA LEU A 343 8.92 17.84 29.81
C LEU A 343 9.96 17.15 30.70
N PRO A 344 9.90 15.82 30.85
CA PRO A 344 10.92 15.06 31.59
C PRO A 344 12.23 15.02 30.79
N GLY A 345 13.36 15.00 31.48
CA GLY A 345 14.69 14.88 30.83
C GLY A 345 15.42 16.21 30.66
N GLY A 346 16.57 16.16 29.98
CA GLY A 346 17.42 17.32 29.70
C GLY A 346 17.16 17.85 28.29
N ASP A 347 16.67 19.09 28.20
CA ASP A 347 16.01 19.72 27.05
C ASP A 347 16.70 19.64 25.67
N ALA A 348 17.98 19.27 25.58
CA ALA A 348 18.74 19.31 24.32
C ALA A 348 18.95 17.94 23.64
N GLY A 349 18.78 16.82 24.36
CA GLY A 349 19.09 15.47 23.84
C GLY A 349 17.89 14.53 23.71
N ASP A 350 16.87 14.73 24.53
CA ASP A 350 15.73 13.80 24.60
C ASP A 350 14.64 14.12 23.57
N TYR A 351 14.59 15.38 23.12
CA TYR A 351 13.58 15.89 22.21
C TYR A 351 14.18 16.47 20.93
N ARG A 352 13.48 16.24 19.83
CA ARG A 352 13.67 16.92 18.55
C ARG A 352 12.32 17.44 18.08
N PHE A 353 12.34 18.45 17.22
CA PHE A 353 11.12 19.12 16.75
C PHE A 353 10.97 19.10 15.24
N LEU A 354 12.06 18.81 14.54
CA LEU A 354 12.06 18.46 13.13
C LEU A 354 11.97 16.94 12.98
N ALA A 355 11.13 16.50 12.06
CA ALA A 355 10.99 15.07 11.74
C ALA A 355 12.32 14.43 11.32
N ASP A 356 12.45 13.13 11.55
CA ASP A 356 13.61 12.37 11.09
C ASP A 356 13.57 12.07 9.60
N GLN A 357 14.73 11.74 9.05
CA GLN A 357 14.84 11.21 7.69
C GLN A 357 14.31 9.77 7.58
N THR A 358 13.90 9.15 8.69
CA THR A 358 13.28 7.83 8.73
C THR A 358 11.76 7.97 8.87
N LEU A 359 11.04 7.60 7.81
CA LEU A 359 9.58 7.70 7.72
C LEU A 359 8.95 6.31 7.65
N ARG A 360 7.83 6.16 8.33
CA ARG A 360 6.87 5.07 8.16
C ARG A 360 5.83 5.50 7.16
N MET A 361 5.66 4.76 6.08
CA MET A 361 4.58 5.00 5.12
C MET A 361 3.64 3.80 5.16
N THR A 362 2.35 4.07 5.33
CA THR A 362 1.30 3.06 5.28
C THR A 362 0.44 3.34 4.06
N LEU A 363 0.22 2.37 3.17
CA LEU A 363 -0.60 2.54 1.97
C LEU A 363 -1.66 1.44 1.88
N TRP A 364 -2.86 1.78 1.45
CA TRP A 364 -3.95 0.81 1.28
C TRP A 364 -4.94 1.24 0.20
N GLY A 365 -5.46 0.24 -0.53
CA GLY A 365 -6.46 0.44 -1.57
C GLY A 365 -7.88 0.16 -1.09
N ARG A 366 -8.83 0.13 -2.04
CA ARG A 366 -10.21 -0.30 -1.79
C ARG A 366 -10.30 -1.78 -1.42
N SER A 367 -9.47 -2.61 -2.05
CA SER A 367 -9.36 -4.05 -1.79
C SER A 367 -7.95 -4.44 -1.35
N GLY A 368 -7.78 -5.65 -0.81
CA GLY A 368 -6.49 -6.17 -0.37
C GLY A 368 -5.99 -5.66 0.98
N ALA A 369 -4.80 -6.15 1.36
CA ALA A 369 -4.08 -5.77 2.57
C ALA A 369 -3.48 -4.36 2.44
N ALA A 370 -3.29 -3.70 3.57
CA ALA A 370 -2.48 -2.49 3.63
C ALA A 370 -1.00 -2.88 3.66
N TRP A 371 -0.13 -1.99 3.20
CA TRP A 371 1.32 -2.17 3.22
C TRP A 371 1.94 -1.10 4.10
N ARG A 372 2.79 -1.53 5.03
CA ARG A 372 3.63 -0.63 5.83
C ARG A 372 5.06 -0.77 5.39
N MET A 373 5.72 0.36 5.14
CA MET A 373 7.12 0.44 4.78
C MET A 373 7.87 1.44 5.64
N HIS A 374 9.11 1.12 5.95
CA HIS A 374 10.01 1.96 6.71
C HIS A 374 11.11 2.44 5.77
N VAL A 375 11.10 3.73 5.48
CA VAL A 375 11.91 4.36 4.45
C VAL A 375 12.88 5.32 5.12
N ARG A 376 14.18 5.13 4.91
CA ARG A 376 15.19 6.10 5.30
C ARG A 376 15.61 6.92 4.09
N LEU A 377 15.44 8.23 4.16
CA LEU A 377 15.96 9.15 3.15
C LEU A 377 17.48 9.21 3.28
N THR A 378 18.15 8.96 2.17
CA THR A 378 19.61 8.83 2.10
C THR A 378 20.13 9.63 0.91
N PRO A 379 20.04 10.97 0.95
CA PRO A 379 20.37 11.82 -0.20
C PRO A 379 21.83 11.72 -0.65
N LEU A 380 22.71 11.18 0.21
CA LEU A 380 24.14 11.02 -0.04
C LEU A 380 24.58 9.55 -0.23
N ALA A 381 23.65 8.59 -0.29
CA ALA A 381 23.98 7.16 -0.31
C ALA A 381 24.19 6.56 -1.71
N ASP A 382 24.54 5.27 -1.67
CA ASP A 382 25.03 4.25 -2.60
C ASP A 382 24.48 4.14 -4.04
N LYS A 383 24.10 5.25 -4.69
CA LYS A 383 23.76 5.36 -6.12
C LYS A 383 22.52 4.58 -6.60
N GLN A 384 21.83 3.83 -5.74
CA GLN A 384 20.59 3.11 -6.12
C GLN A 384 19.37 4.03 -6.10
N GLY A 385 19.33 4.97 -5.16
CA GLY A 385 18.29 5.99 -5.05
C GLY A 385 18.55 6.90 -3.84
N PRO A 386 17.85 8.03 -3.76
CA PRO A 386 17.97 8.95 -2.63
C PRO A 386 17.26 8.45 -1.35
N TRP A 387 16.88 7.16 -1.28
CA TRP A 387 16.27 6.51 -0.12
C TRP A 387 16.65 5.02 -0.06
N SER A 388 16.48 4.43 1.13
CA SER A 388 16.59 2.99 1.39
C SER A 388 15.31 2.49 2.07
N ILE A 389 14.74 1.40 1.57
CA ILE A 389 13.60 0.72 2.21
C ILE A 389 14.17 -0.30 3.19
N MET A 390 14.01 -0.03 4.49
CA MET A 390 14.56 -0.86 5.55
C MET A 390 13.70 -2.10 5.83
N ALA A 391 12.38 -1.95 5.70
CA ALA A 391 11.43 -3.05 5.78
C ALA A 391 10.13 -2.68 5.06
N ALA A 392 9.44 -3.69 4.52
CA ALA A 392 8.09 -3.57 3.97
C ALA A 392 7.31 -4.86 4.25
N TYR A 393 6.11 -4.73 4.81
CA TYR A 393 5.26 -5.88 5.18
C TYR A 393 3.78 -5.52 5.11
N PRO A 394 2.90 -6.52 4.87
CA PRO A 394 1.47 -6.30 4.90
C PRO A 394 0.98 -6.11 6.34
N ILE A 395 -0.03 -5.28 6.51
CA ILE A 395 -0.77 -5.09 7.77
C ILE A 395 -2.28 -5.15 7.51
N VAL A 396 -3.04 -5.31 8.58
CA VAL A 396 -4.49 -5.10 8.53
C VAL A 396 -4.75 -3.65 8.14
N ARG A 397 -5.77 -3.43 7.30
CA ARG A 397 -6.15 -2.10 6.87
C ARG A 397 -6.46 -1.23 8.09
N PRO A 398 -5.85 -0.03 8.21
CA PRO A 398 -6.19 0.89 9.28
C PRO A 398 -7.68 1.23 9.27
N SER A 399 -8.29 1.30 10.45
CA SER A 399 -9.62 1.90 10.60
C SER A 399 -9.50 3.40 10.31
N ILE A 400 -10.19 3.85 9.28
CA ILE A 400 -10.26 5.27 8.93
C ILE A 400 -11.23 5.92 9.91
N HIS A 401 -10.70 6.62 10.91
CA HIS A 401 -11.52 7.36 11.88
C HIS A 401 -11.95 8.74 11.33
N ASP A 402 -11.08 9.37 10.53
CA ASP A 402 -11.29 10.67 9.89
C ASP A 402 -11.23 10.52 8.37
N PRO A 403 -12.02 11.28 7.59
CA PRO A 403 -11.93 11.25 6.13
C PRO A 403 -10.50 11.57 5.69
N ALA A 404 -10.03 10.88 4.65
CA ALA A 404 -8.71 11.13 4.11
C ALA A 404 -8.58 12.59 3.63
N GLU A 405 -7.55 13.29 4.08
CA GLU A 405 -7.26 14.65 3.68
C GLU A 405 -6.77 14.70 2.23
N ASP A 406 -7.14 15.76 1.51
CA ASP A 406 -6.53 16.05 0.22
C ASP A 406 -5.12 16.60 0.45
N THR A 407 -4.15 16.07 -0.30
CA THR A 407 -2.76 16.54 -0.26
C THR A 407 -2.61 17.92 -0.90
N GLY A 408 -3.55 18.35 -1.76
CA GLY A 408 -3.42 19.57 -2.57
C GLY A 408 -2.27 19.52 -3.60
N SER A 409 -1.72 18.32 -3.81
CA SER A 409 -0.59 18.06 -4.70
C SER A 409 -1.07 17.63 -6.08
N GLU A 410 -0.55 18.27 -7.12
CA GLU A 410 -0.81 17.87 -8.51
C GLU A 410 -0.28 16.47 -8.84
N PHE A 411 0.69 15.96 -8.08
CA PHE A 411 1.25 14.61 -8.30
C PHE A 411 0.30 13.47 -7.92
N PHE A 412 -0.72 13.74 -7.11
CA PHE A 412 -1.77 12.77 -6.76
C PHE A 412 -3.08 13.04 -7.51
N ALA A 413 -3.16 14.11 -8.29
CA ALA A 413 -4.32 14.42 -9.11
C ALA A 413 -4.51 13.38 -10.23
N ASP A 414 -5.76 13.14 -10.62
CA ASP A 414 -6.05 12.30 -11.78
C ASP A 414 -5.46 12.94 -13.05
N PRO A 415 -4.52 12.30 -13.76
CA PRO A 415 -3.93 12.85 -14.98
C PRO A 415 -4.95 13.08 -16.10
N THR A 416 -6.15 12.50 -16.01
CA THR A 416 -7.25 12.78 -16.95
C THR A 416 -8.02 14.07 -16.63
N ALA A 417 -8.01 14.53 -15.37
CA ALA A 417 -8.61 15.80 -14.97
C ALA A 417 -7.79 17.02 -15.42
N LEU A 418 -6.51 16.83 -15.72
CA LEU A 418 -5.58 17.88 -16.19
C LEU A 418 -5.63 18.11 -17.72
N ARG A 419 -6.59 17.50 -18.43
CA ARG A 419 -6.73 17.58 -19.90
C ARG A 419 -7.95 18.38 -20.38
N GLU A 420 -8.72 18.95 -19.49
CA GLU A 420 -9.74 19.98 -19.78
C GLU A 420 -9.21 21.36 -19.42
#